data_AF-A0A7S0YWT6-F1
#
_entry.id   AF-A0A7S0YWT6-F1
#
_cell.length_a   1.000
_cell.length_b   1.000
_cell.length_c   1.000
_cell.angle_alpha   90.00
_cell.angle_beta   90.00
_cell.angle_gamma   90.00
#
_symmetry.space_group_name_H-M   'P 1'
#
loop_
_entity.id
_entity.type
_entity.pdbx_description
1 polymer ?
#
loop_
_entity_poly.entity_id
_entity_poly.type
_entity_poly.pdbx_seq_one_letter_code
_entity_poly.pdbx_strand_id
1 'polypeptide(L)'
;VAQLELETREIFLLLPCTVVHPITPRSPLYGKTDEDLARMHVEFVCLIEGTTPSTGMLVQARKSYVAGEVMFERRFVHCITLDQEGDYQVHLDMINETERDGMGVFDVQE
;
A
#
# COMPACT_ATOMS: atom_id res chain seq x y z
N VAL A 1 4.69 -8.25 -17.46
CA VAL A 1 4.94 -7.50 -16.21
C VAL A 1 4.59 -6.06 -16.47
N ALA A 2 3.64 -5.48 -15.74
CA ALA A 2 3.23 -4.08 -15.87
C ALA A 2 3.72 -3.30 -14.66
N GLN A 3 4.35 -2.14 -14.88
CA GLN A 3 4.74 -1.25 -13.78
C GLN A 3 3.54 -0.42 -13.35
N LEU A 4 3.25 -0.42 -12.06
CA LEU A 4 2.17 0.39 -11.48
C LEU A 4 2.70 1.80 -11.16
N GLU A 5 1.94 2.82 -11.56
CA GLU A 5 2.25 4.22 -11.23
C GLU A 5 1.94 4.47 -9.75
N LEU A 6 2.91 4.93 -8.97
CA LEU A 6 2.68 5.27 -7.57
C LEU A 6 2.37 6.76 -7.43
N GLU A 7 1.50 7.14 -6.48
CA GLU A 7 1.27 8.55 -6.12
C GLU A 7 2.57 9.23 -5.73
N THR A 8 3.42 8.50 -5.00
CA THR A 8 4.74 8.96 -4.58
C THR A 8 5.75 7.84 -4.76
N ARG A 9 6.85 8.12 -5.47
CA ARG A 9 7.94 7.17 -5.70
C ARG A 9 9.11 7.32 -4.72
N GLU A 10 9.20 8.48 -4.07
CA GLU A 10 10.24 8.83 -3.11
C GLU A 10 9.59 9.06 -1.75
N ILE A 11 9.93 8.20 -0.80
CA ILE A 11 9.35 8.23 0.55
C ILE A 11 10.44 8.49 1.57
N PHE A 12 10.15 9.35 2.54
CA PHE A 12 10.98 9.54 3.71
C PHE A 12 10.48 8.61 4.82
N LEU A 13 11.13 7.45 4.97
CA LEU A 13 10.74 6.38 5.89
C LEU A 13 11.13 6.66 7.35
N LEU A 14 10.64 7.77 7.92
CA LEU A 14 10.76 8.06 9.36
C LEU A 14 9.62 7.42 10.17
N LEU A 15 8.42 7.40 9.59
CA LEU A 15 7.21 6.81 10.16
C LEU A 15 6.61 5.83 9.13
N PRO A 16 5.74 4.89 9.56
CA PRO A 16 4.98 4.06 8.63
C PRO A 16 4.29 4.91 7.56
N CYS A 17 4.41 4.51 6.30
CA CYS A 17 3.79 5.19 5.17
C CYS A 17 3.02 4.20 4.30
N THR A 18 1.89 4.65 3.76
CA THR A 18 1.11 3.89 2.80
C THR A 18 1.60 4.19 1.39
N VAL A 19 1.95 3.15 0.64
CA VAL A 19 2.29 3.25 -0.79
C VAL A 19 1.02 3.03 -1.60
N VAL A 20 0.67 4.00 -2.45
CA VAL A 20 -0.60 4.02 -3.19
C VAL A 20 -0.36 3.97 -4.69
N HIS A 21 -1.03 3.03 -5.37
CA HIS A 21 -1.20 3.03 -6.82
C HIS A 21 -2.62 3.48 -7.17
N PRO A 22 -2.82 4.65 -7.79
CA PRO A 22 -4.14 5.08 -8.22
C PRO A 22 -4.65 4.22 -9.38
N ILE A 23 -5.85 3.66 -9.21
CA ILE A 23 -6.53 2.90 -10.27
C ILE A 23 -7.26 3.90 -11.18
N THR A 24 -6.50 4.50 -12.11
CA THR A 24 -7.03 5.34 -13.18
C THR A 24 -7.41 4.52 -14.42
N PRO A 25 -8.11 5.06 -15.44
CA PRO A 25 -8.39 4.34 -16.69
C PRO A 25 -7.16 3.79 -17.44
N ARG A 26 -5.95 4.27 -17.11
CA ARG A 26 -4.68 3.76 -17.65
C ARG A 26 -4.09 2.60 -16.84
N SER A 27 -4.60 2.36 -15.63
CA SER A 27 -4.15 1.28 -14.76
C SER A 27 -4.53 -0.08 -15.36
N PRO A 28 -3.64 -1.09 -15.31
CA PRO A 28 -4.00 -2.45 -15.70
C PRO A 28 -5.04 -3.09 -14.77
N LEU A 29 -5.32 -2.47 -13.62
CA LEU A 29 -6.33 -2.89 -12.65
C LEU A 29 -7.68 -2.20 -12.85
N TYR A 30 -7.78 -1.28 -13.81
CA TYR A 30 -9.02 -0.54 -14.04
C TYR A 30 -10.17 -1.48 -14.41
N GLY A 31 -11.28 -1.36 -13.69
CA GLY A 31 -12.47 -2.18 -13.88
C GLY A 31 -12.29 -3.67 -13.52
N LYS A 32 -11.28 -4.03 -12.72
CA LYS A 32 -11.06 -5.40 -12.26
C LYS A 32 -11.73 -5.66 -10.92
N THR A 33 -12.45 -6.79 -10.82
CA THR A 33 -13.00 -7.28 -9.56
C THR A 33 -12.00 -8.15 -8.80
N ASP A 34 -12.36 -8.54 -7.58
CA ASP A 34 -11.63 -9.55 -6.80
C ASP A 34 -11.59 -10.90 -7.53
N GLU A 35 -12.68 -11.31 -8.19
CA GLU A 35 -12.69 -12.55 -8.97
C GLU A 35 -11.83 -12.46 -10.23
N ASP A 36 -11.76 -11.27 -10.86
CA ASP A 36 -10.83 -11.04 -11.97
C ASP A 36 -9.38 -11.24 -11.53
N LEU A 37 -8.98 -10.64 -10.41
CA LEU A 37 -7.62 -10.79 -9.87
C LEU A 37 -7.29 -12.26 -9.59
N ALA A 38 -8.24 -13.01 -9.02
CA ALA A 38 -8.08 -14.44 -8.75
C ALA A 38 -7.89 -15.25 -10.05
N ARG A 39 -8.71 -14.98 -11.09
CA ARG A 39 -8.60 -15.64 -12.41
C ARG A 39 -7.32 -15.28 -13.15
N MET A 40 -6.83 -14.05 -12.97
CA MET A 40 -5.63 -13.55 -13.64
C MET A 40 -4.33 -14.08 -13.03
N HIS A 41 -4.37 -14.81 -11.90
CA HIS A 41 -3.19 -15.24 -11.15
C HIS A 41 -2.22 -14.09 -10.90
N VAL A 42 -2.76 -12.93 -10.47
CA VAL A 42 -1.95 -11.74 -10.25
C VAL A 42 -0.99 -11.92 -9.07
N GLU A 43 0.20 -11.33 -9.20
CA GLU A 43 1.16 -11.15 -8.13
C GLU A 43 1.65 -9.70 -8.16
N PHE A 44 1.42 -8.98 -7.07
CA PHE A 44 1.94 -7.64 -6.86
C PHE A 44 3.32 -7.76 -6.23
N VAL A 45 4.34 -7.23 -6.90
CA VAL A 45 5.71 -7.22 -6.38
C VAL A 45 6.06 -5.81 -5.94
N CYS A 46 6.25 -5.63 -4.64
CA CYS A 46 6.71 -4.39 -4.02
C CYS A 46 8.24 -4.41 -3.88
N LEU A 47 8.86 -3.31 -4.31
CA LEU A 47 10.29 -3.10 -4.27
C LEU A 47 10.55 -1.75 -3.59
N ILE A 48 11.36 -1.76 -2.53
CA ILE A 48 11.88 -0.55 -1.92
C ILE A 48 13.40 -0.59 -2.03
N GLU A 49 13.98 0.47 -2.57
CA GLU A 49 15.41 0.68 -2.64
C GLU A 49 15.76 1.94 -1.86
N GLY A 50 16.82 1.88 -1.07
CA GLY A 50 17.22 3.01 -0.25
C GLY A 50 18.66 2.88 0.23
N THR A 51 19.26 4.02 0.55
CA THR A 51 20.64 4.06 1.06
C THR A 51 20.62 4.14 2.57
N THR A 52 21.41 3.29 3.21
CA THR A 52 21.58 3.31 4.67
C THR A 52 22.50 4.47 5.08
N PRO A 53 22.07 5.39 5.97
CA PRO A 53 22.86 6.59 6.29
C PRO A 53 24.23 6.29 6.91
N SER A 54 24.33 5.23 7.71
CA SER A 54 25.53 4.89 8.47
C SER A 54 26.65 4.27 7.62
N THR A 55 26.30 3.57 6.53
CA THR A 55 27.30 2.86 5.69
C THR A 55 27.32 3.38 4.25
N GLY A 56 26.34 4.17 3.83
CA GLY A 56 26.18 4.61 2.44
C GLY A 56 25.83 3.46 1.48
N MET A 57 25.51 2.26 1.99
CA MET A 57 25.20 1.11 1.16
C MET A 57 23.75 1.16 0.67
N LEU A 58 23.56 0.81 -0.60
CA LEU A 58 22.25 0.58 -1.18
C LEU A 58 21.68 -0.72 -0.63
N VAL A 59 20.47 -0.65 -0.09
CA VAL A 59 19.69 -1.77 0.40
C VAL A 59 18.41 -1.87 -0.40
N GLN A 60 17.99 -3.10 -0.64
CA GLN A 60 16.79 -3.43 -1.38
C GLN A 60 15.93 -4.40 -0.57
N ALA A 61 14.68 -4.00 -0.33
CA ALA A 61 13.66 -4.85 0.27
C ALA A 61 12.63 -5.24 -0.79
N ARG A 62 12.22 -6.51 -0.79
CA ARG A 62 11.23 -7.05 -1.72
C ARG A 62 10.16 -7.80 -0.95
N LYS A 63 8.91 -7.61 -1.35
CA LYS A 63 7.76 -8.37 -0.87
C LYS A 63 6.80 -8.57 -2.03
N SER A 64 6.09 -9.69 -2.06
CA SER A 64 4.98 -9.86 -3.01
C SER A 64 3.68 -10.24 -2.31
N TYR A 65 2.58 -9.98 -3.01
CA TYR A 65 1.22 -10.28 -2.61
C TYR A 65 0.48 -10.94 -3.77
N VAL A 66 -0.08 -12.13 -3.56
CA VAL A 66 -0.94 -12.79 -4.55
C VAL A 66 -2.38 -12.30 -4.42
N ALA A 67 -3.24 -12.61 -5.41
CA ALA A 67 -4.65 -12.23 -5.40
C ALA A 67 -5.38 -12.49 -4.06
N GLY A 68 -5.13 -13.65 -3.43
CA GLY A 68 -5.75 -14.02 -2.15
C GLY A 68 -5.27 -13.25 -0.92
N GLU A 69 -4.19 -12.46 -1.04
CA GLU A 69 -3.67 -11.60 0.02
C GLU A 69 -4.14 -10.14 -0.14
N VAL A 70 -4.82 -9.80 -1.24
CA VAL A 70 -5.35 -8.46 -1.49
C VAL A 70 -6.76 -8.37 -0.94
N MET A 71 -6.98 -7.36 -0.09
CA MET A 71 -8.28 -7.08 0.49
C MET A 71 -8.91 -5.86 -0.19
N PHE A 72 -10.10 -6.05 -0.74
CA PHE A 72 -10.90 -4.97 -1.33
C PHE A 72 -11.70 -4.24 -0.26
N GLU A 73 -12.09 -2.99 -0.57
CA GLU A 73 -12.96 -2.15 0.27
C GLU A 73 -12.46 -2.03 1.72
N ARG A 74 -11.14 -1.95 1.86
CA ARG A 74 -10.47 -1.85 3.15
C ARG A 74 -9.42 -0.76 3.13
N ARG A 75 -9.21 -0.17 4.30
CA ARG A 75 -8.13 0.78 4.57
C ARG A 75 -7.34 0.34 5.78
N PHE A 76 -6.07 0.72 5.83
CA PHE A 76 -5.24 0.54 7.01
C PHE A 76 -5.76 1.38 8.17
N VAL A 77 -5.78 0.80 9.36
CA VAL A 77 -6.07 1.54 10.59
C VAL A 77 -4.91 2.50 10.87
N HIS A 78 -5.21 3.72 11.33
CA HIS A 78 -4.17 4.66 11.73
C HIS A 78 -3.37 4.10 12.92
N CYS A 79 -2.08 3.80 12.69
CA CYS A 79 -1.17 3.25 13.69
C CYS A 79 -0.26 4.31 14.35
N ILE A 80 -0.50 5.59 14.09
CA ILE A 80 0.31 6.70 14.61
C ILE A 80 -0.60 7.61 15.44
N THR A 81 -0.21 7.88 16.68
CA THR A 81 -0.89 8.84 17.57
C THR A 81 0.07 9.89 18.09
N LEU A 82 -0.47 10.99 18.60
CA LEU A 82 0.28 12.01 19.32
C LEU A 82 -0.06 11.88 20.80
N ASP A 83 0.93 11.84 21.68
CA ASP A 83 0.68 11.86 23.12
C ASP A 83 0.49 13.27 23.67
N GLN A 84 0.32 13.37 25.00
CA GLN A 84 0.07 14.63 25.69
C GLN A 84 1.29 15.57 25.69
N GLU A 85 2.48 15.04 25.47
CA GLU A 85 3.74 15.81 25.42
C GLU A 85 4.07 16.26 24.00
N GLY A 86 3.36 15.74 22.99
CA GLY A 86 3.53 16.09 21.58
C GLY A 86 4.46 15.15 20.82
N ASP A 87 4.77 13.98 21.40
CA ASP A 87 5.60 12.97 20.75
C ASP A 87 4.74 12.00 19.91
N TYR A 88 5.28 11.61 18.75
CA TYR A 88 4.66 10.61 17.88
C TYR A 88 4.86 9.21 18.46
N GLN A 89 3.77 8.50 18.68
CA GLN A 89 3.75 7.10 19.10
C GLN A 89 3.31 6.20 17.94
N VAL A 90 4.11 5.17 17.65
CA VAL A 90 3.84 4.20 16.58
C VAL A 90 3.42 2.87 17.18
N HIS A 91 2.18 2.46 16.92
CA HIS A 91 1.58 1.20 17.37
C HIS A 91 1.89 0.09 16.35
N LEU A 92 3.00 -0.61 16.54
CA LEU A 92 3.50 -1.62 15.58
C LEU A 92 2.59 -2.86 15.47
N ASP A 93 1.85 -3.17 16.52
CA ASP A 93 0.80 -4.19 16.52
C ASP A 93 -0.34 -3.84 15.56
N MET A 94 -0.62 -2.55 15.37
CA MET A 94 -1.67 -2.06 14.49
C MET A 94 -1.22 -1.85 13.03
N ILE A 95 0.06 -2.04 12.70
CA ILE A 95 0.60 -1.67 11.38
C ILE A 95 -0.02 -2.44 10.21
N ASN A 96 -0.51 -3.65 10.47
CA ASN A 96 -1.17 -4.50 9.48
C ASN A 96 -2.69 -4.53 9.65
N GLU A 97 -3.22 -3.84 10.66
CA GLU A 97 -4.66 -3.86 10.93
C GLU A 97 -5.42 -3.07 9.86
N THR A 98 -6.54 -3.64 9.43
CA THR A 98 -7.38 -3.06 8.38
C THR A 98 -8.85 -3.07 8.78
N GLU A 99 -9.55 -2.01 8.42
CA GLU A 99 -10.98 -1.86 8.63
C GLU A 99 -11.71 -1.71 7.30
N ARG A 100 -13.01 -2.07 7.28
CA ARG A 100 -13.84 -1.84 6.09
C ARG A 100 -13.93 -0.34 5.84
N ASP A 101 -13.68 0.05 4.61
CA ASP A 101 -13.89 1.42 4.19
C ASP A 101 -15.40 1.67 4.13
N GLY A 102 -15.90 2.55 4.99
CA GLY A 102 -17.33 2.85 5.12
C GLY A 102 -17.92 3.63 3.94
N MET A 103 -17.09 3.98 2.96
CA MET A 103 -17.54 4.48 1.66
C MET A 103 -18.06 3.30 0.83
N GLY A 104 -19.38 3.14 0.81
CA GLY A 104 -20.04 2.18 -0.06
C GLY A 104 -19.63 2.39 -1.51
N VAL A 105 -19.43 1.26 -2.21
CA VAL A 105 -19.35 1.07 -3.67
C VAL A 105 -19.10 2.37 -4.43
N PHE A 106 -17.86 2.59 -4.87
CA PHE A 106 -17.59 3.52 -5.95
C PHE A 106 -18.31 2.99 -7.19
N ASP A 107 -19.55 3.44 -7.36
CA ASP A 107 -20.27 3.42 -8.61
C ASP A 107 -19.47 4.34 -9.54
N VAL A 108 -18.48 3.77 -10.23
CA VAL A 108 -17.84 4.41 -11.37
C VAL A 108 -18.89 4.39 -12.48
N GLN A 109 -19.80 5.37 -12.42
CA GLN A 109 -20.74 5.62 -13.50
C GLN A 109 -19.96 6.16 -14.70
N GLU A 110 -20.09 5.41 -15.80
CA GLU A 110 -19.76 5.64 -17.23
C GLU A 110 -18.88 6.83 -17.62
#